data_AF-A0A7J3D4E2-F1
#
_entry.id   AF-A0A7J3D4E2-F1
#
_cell.length_a   1.000
_cell.length_b   1.000
_cell.length_c   1.000
_cell.angle_alpha   90.00
_cell.angle_beta   90.00
_cell.angle_gamma   90.00
#
_symmetry.space_group_name_H-M   'P 1'
#
loop_
_entity.id
_entity.type
_entity.pdbx_description
1 polymer ?
#
loop_
_entity_poly.entity_id
_entity_poly.type
_entity_poly.pdbx_seq_one_letter_code
_entity_poly.pdbx_strand_id
1 'polypeptide(L)' 'MKRVLVNLPDKVLDILQNELRGKMGDNNSEVIRSIVVAYLSEKGYLNKVNQVNRN' A
#
# COMPACT_ATOMS: atom_id res chain seq x y z
N MET A 1 14.22 2.82 -6.07
CA MET A 1 12.77 2.57 -5.85
C MET A 1 12.01 2.85 -7.14
N LYS A 2 11.01 2.03 -7.49
CA LYS A 2 10.08 2.35 -8.59
C LYS A 2 8.96 3.26 -8.04
N ARG A 3 8.59 4.31 -8.77
CA ARG A 3 7.52 5.24 -8.38
C ARG A 3 6.29 4.99 -9.27
N VAL A 4 5.12 5.03 -8.66
CA VAL A 4 3.83 4.93 -9.34
C VAL A 4 3.01 6.13 -8.91
N LEU A 5 2.49 6.88 -9.87
CA LEU A 5 1.52 7.95 -9.63
C LEU A 5 0.12 7.36 -9.68
N VAL A 6 -0.71 7.72 -8.72
CA VAL A 6 -2.11 7.27 -8.64
C VAL A 6 -3.01 8.48 -8.42
N ASN A 7 -4.23 8.40 -8.95
CA ASN A 7 -5.28 9.35 -8.64
C ASN A 7 -6.20 8.75 -7.58
N LEU A 8 -6.46 9.49 -6.50
CA LEU A 8 -7.31 9.04 -5.40
C LEU A 8 -8.46 10.04 -5.19
N PRO A 9 -9.66 9.58 -4.85
CA PRO A 9 -10.75 10.49 -4.46
C PRO A 9 -10.35 11.33 -3.24
N ASP A 10 -10.85 12.57 -3.17
CA ASP A 10 -10.54 13.50 -2.06
C ASP A 10 -10.83 12.88 -0.69
N LYS A 11 -11.98 12.20 -0.56
CA LYS A 11 -12.36 11.51 0.68
C LYS A 11 -11.33 10.45 1.12
N VAL A 12 -10.67 9.78 0.17
CA VAL A 12 -9.61 8.81 0.49
C VAL A 12 -8.37 9.55 1.00
N LEU A 13 -8.02 10.68 0.37
CA LEU A 13 -6.91 11.50 0.81
C LEU A 13 -7.14 12.05 2.22
N ASP A 14 -8.36 12.47 2.55
CA ASP A 14 -8.72 12.95 3.89
C ASP A 14 -8.52 11.89 4.96
N ILE A 15 -8.93 10.65 4.69
CA ILE A 15 -8.74 9.52 5.62
C ILE A 15 -7.24 9.25 5.83
N LEU A 16 -6.46 9.23 4.74
CA LEU A 16 -5.01 9.00 4.81
C LEU A 16 -4.32 10.07 5.67
N GLN A 17 -4.70 11.33 5.51
CA GLN A 17 -4.06 12.45 6.20
C GLN A 17 -4.51 12.59 7.66
N ASN A 18 -5.81 12.45 7.93
CA ASN A 18 -6.39 12.80 9.23
C ASN A 18 -6.50 11.59 10.17
N GLU A 19 -6.65 10.38 9.65
CA GLU A 19 -6.89 9.20 10.48
C GLU A 19 -5.68 8.28 10.59
N LEU A 20 -4.92 8.14 9.51
CA LEU A 20 -3.89 7.10 9.36
C LEU A 20 -2.45 7.62 9.49
N ARG A 21 -2.22 8.91 9.22
CA ARG A 21 -0.93 9.55 9.40
C ARG A 21 -0.49 9.48 10.87
N GLY A 22 0.77 9.14 11.11
CA GLY A 22 1.33 8.90 12.45
C GLY A 22 0.98 7.54 13.06
N LYS A 23 0.01 6.80 12.49
CA LYS A 23 -0.32 5.41 12.90
C LYS A 23 0.29 4.37 11.96
N MET A 24 0.26 4.63 10.65
CA MET A 24 0.73 3.70 9.61
C MET A 24 1.94 4.20 8.81
N GLY A 25 2.44 5.39 9.14
CA GLY A 25 3.55 6.08 8.48
C GLY A 25 3.46 7.59 8.64
N ASP A 26 4.54 8.29 8.31
CA ASP A 26 4.67 9.74 8.55
C ASP A 26 4.29 10.59 7.33
N ASN A 27 4.25 9.96 6.15
CA ASN A 27 3.85 10.59 4.89
C ASN A 27 2.93 9.68 4.05
N ASN A 28 2.27 10.26 3.04
CA ASN A 28 1.29 9.57 2.20
C ASN A 28 1.87 8.33 1.50
N SER A 29 3.15 8.37 1.10
CA SER A 29 3.77 7.25 0.39
C SER A 29 3.96 6.04 1.31
N GLU A 30 4.33 6.27 2.56
CA GLU A 30 4.46 5.23 3.58
C GLU A 30 3.11 4.63 3.94
N VAL A 31 2.11 5.46 4.21
CA VAL A 31 0.76 4.99 4.54
C VAL A 31 0.19 4.14 3.40
N ILE A 32 0.26 4.63 2.16
CA ILE A 32 -0.20 3.88 0.98
C ILE A 32 0.58 2.58 0.81
N ARG A 33 1.91 2.60 0.97
CA ARG A 33 2.74 1.40 0.88
C ARG A 33 2.30 0.36 1.92
N SER A 34 2.10 0.76 3.16
CA SER A 34 1.65 -0.11 4.25
C SER A 34 0.31 -0.78 3.91
N ILE A 35 -0.67 0.01 3.44
CA ILE A 35 -1.99 -0.49 3.04
C ILE A 35 -1.88 -1.48 1.88
N VAL A 36 -1.17 -1.13 0.81
CA VAL A 36 -1.04 -1.98 -0.39
C VAL A 36 -0.34 -3.29 -0.06
N VAL A 37 0.76 -3.24 0.71
CA VAL A 37 1.49 -4.45 1.12
C VAL A 37 0.61 -5.34 1.99
N ALA A 38 -0.11 -4.77 2.96
CA ALA A 38 -1.01 -5.52 3.83
C ALA A 38 -2.12 -6.23 3.01
N TYR A 39 -2.78 -5.50 2.12
CA TYR A 39 -3.83 -6.06 1.25
C TYR A 39 -3.31 -7.21 0.37
N LEU A 40 -2.15 -7.00 -0.28
CA LEU A 40 -1.55 -8.03 -1.14
C LEU A 40 -1.09 -9.25 -0.34
N SER A 41 -0.64 -9.06 0.89
CA SER A 41 -0.28 -10.14 1.81
C SER A 41 -1.50 -10.95 2.22
N GLU A 42 -2.59 -10.29 2.64
CA GLU A 42 -3.84 -10.93 3.04
C GLU A 42 -4.46 -11.76 1.90
N LYS A 43 -4.40 -11.25 0.66
CA LYS A 43 -4.88 -11.98 -0.52
C LYS A 43 -3.88 -13.02 -1.05
N GLY A 44 -2.72 -13.17 -0.41
CA GLY A 44 -1.71 -14.15 -0.79
C GLY A 44 -0.98 -13.85 -2.10
N TYR A 45 -1.13 -12.65 -2.67
CA TYR A 45 -0.43 -12.27 -3.91
C TYR A 45 1.09 -12.25 -3.72
N LEU A 46 1.57 -11.83 -2.54
CA LEU A 46 2.99 -11.83 -2.22
C LEU A 46 3.57 -13.26 -2.11
N ASN A 47 2.75 -14.24 -1.76
CA ASN A 47 3.16 -15.64 -1.66
C ASN A 47 3.14 -16.36 -3.02
N LYS A 48 2.25 -15.95 -3.93
CA LYS A 48 2.15 -16.49 -5.30
C LYS A 48 3.33 -16.12 -6.19
N VAL A 49 3.93 -14.95 -6.00
CA VAL A 49 5.09 -14.48 -6.79
C VAL A 49 6.31 -15.42 -6.61
N ASN A 50 6.43 -16.10 -5.47
CA ASN A 50 7.51 -17.07 -5.22
C ASN A 50 7.31 -18.43 -5.93
N GLN A 51 6.12 -18.74 -6.45
CA GLN A 51 5.88 -20.00 -7.16
C GLN A 51 6.18 -19.92 -8.66
N VAL A 52 6.04 -18.73 -9.27
CA VAL A 52 6.28 -18.54 -10.71
C VAL A 52 7.78 -18.55 -11.07
N ASN A 53 8.67 -18.25 -10.10
CA ASN A 53 10.12 -18.19 -10.29
C ASN A 53 10.86 -19.47 -9.82
N ARG A 54 10.14 -20.58 -9.60
CA ARG A 54 10.70 -21.87 -9.12
C ARG A 54 10.66 -22.98 -10.16
N ASN A 55 10.59 -22.64 -11.45
CA ASN A 55 10.67 -23.59 -12.56
C ASN A 55 11.93 -23.35 -13.38
#